data_AF-S8DJC4-F1
#
_entry.id   AF-S8DJC4-F1
#
_cell.length_a   1.000
_cell.length_b   1.000
_cell.length_c   1.000
_cell.angle_alpha   90.00
_cell.angle_beta   90.00
_cell.angle_gamma   90.00
#
_symmetry.space_group_name_H-M   'P 1'
#
loop_
_entity.id
_entity.type
_entity.pdbx_description
1 polymer ?
#
loop_
_entity_poly.entity_id
_entity_poly.type
_entity_poly.pdbx_seq_one_letter_code
_entity_poly.pdbx_strand_id
1 'polypeptide(L)'
;IIYLHGDLDLKIIEARRLPNLDMFSEHLRRCVAVFDNCRIPCTSGGGGGENRQQHHNRKIIASDAYVTVCLAGATVARTRVLSNSRNPVWDEHMKIPLAHPVSQVEFHVKDDDIFGAQLIGIASVSAKSISESDPIDGWFPIIGSNGKPPKPDTAIRLQIKFTPCHQNPSYFNGISENHSLKQSYFPLRHGGNLTLYQDAHVLDGTLPRIQLDNGKSFEHQTCWEDICHAVLEAHHLIYVVGWSVYHKVKLVREPTKPLPNGGDLTLGELLKYKSQEGVRVLLLVWDDKTSHNKFLIKTEGVMGTHDEETRKFFKHSSVTCVLSPRYASSKLSIFKQQVS
;
A
#
# COMPACT_ATOMS: atom_id res chain seq x y z
N ILE A 1 -3.08 21.88 24.17
CA ILE A 1 -2.73 20.60 23.48
C ILE A 1 -3.28 19.49 24.36
N ILE A 2 -3.96 18.50 23.79
CA ILE A 2 -4.47 17.32 24.50
C ILE A 2 -4.00 16.05 23.79
N TYR A 3 -4.06 14.91 24.47
CA TYR A 3 -3.66 13.63 23.91
C TYR A 3 -4.90 12.87 23.42
N LEU A 4 -5.07 12.75 22.11
CA LEU A 4 -6.11 11.91 21.50
C LEU A 4 -5.55 10.49 21.38
N HIS A 5 -5.83 9.67 22.41
CA HIS A 5 -5.49 8.26 22.46
C HIS A 5 -6.75 7.39 22.53
N GLY A 6 -7.07 6.72 21.43
CA GLY A 6 -8.31 5.97 21.27
C GLY A 6 -8.74 5.87 19.80
N ASP A 7 -10.00 5.52 19.57
CA ASP A 7 -10.55 5.36 18.23
C ASP A 7 -11.32 6.61 17.79
N LEU A 8 -10.99 7.14 16.61
CA LEU A 8 -11.78 8.15 15.92
C LEU A 8 -12.68 7.48 14.89
N ASP A 9 -13.98 7.49 15.14
CA ASP A 9 -15.01 7.15 14.17
C ASP A 9 -15.35 8.43 13.38
N LEU A 10 -14.93 8.46 12.11
CA LEU A 10 -15.00 9.64 11.25
C LEU A 10 -15.79 9.33 9.99
N LYS A 11 -16.80 10.15 9.72
CA LYS A 11 -17.50 10.20 8.44
C LYS A 11 -17.25 11.52 7.74
N ILE A 12 -16.64 11.45 6.55
CA ILE A 12 -16.49 12.58 5.64
C ILE A 12 -17.62 12.49 4.62
N ILE A 13 -18.63 13.35 4.78
CA ILE A 13 -19.88 13.22 4.01
C ILE A 13 -19.75 13.94 2.68
N GLU A 14 -19.62 15.26 2.73
CA GLU A 14 -19.64 16.11 1.54
C GLU A 14 -18.92 17.44 1.77
N ALA A 15 -18.52 18.11 0.71
CA ALA A 15 -18.13 19.51 0.74
C ALA A 15 -18.99 20.32 -0.22
N ARG A 16 -19.15 21.62 0.07
CA ARG A 16 -19.93 22.53 -0.76
C ARG A 16 -19.10 23.70 -1.26
N ARG A 17 -19.41 24.14 -2.48
CA ARG A 17 -18.86 25.36 -3.11
C ARG A 17 -17.33 25.38 -3.14
N LEU A 18 -16.71 24.27 -3.55
CA LEU A 18 -15.26 24.27 -3.79
C LEU A 18 -14.89 25.21 -4.96
N PRO A 19 -13.72 25.86 -4.92
CA PRO A 19 -13.16 26.55 -6.07
C PRO A 19 -12.87 25.55 -7.20
N ASN A 20 -12.79 26.06 -8.42
CA ASN A 20 -12.38 25.28 -9.57
C ASN A 20 -10.92 25.64 -9.85
N LEU A 21 -9.98 24.77 -9.45
CA LEU A 21 -8.55 25.04 -9.60
C LEU A 21 -7.98 24.50 -10.93
N ASP A 22 -8.68 23.59 -11.62
CA ASP A 22 -8.29 23.09 -12.95
C ASP A 22 -8.11 24.19 -14.00
N MET A 23 -8.83 25.31 -13.87
CA MET A 23 -8.67 26.47 -14.76
C MET A 23 -7.29 27.14 -14.62
N PHE A 24 -6.68 27.04 -13.44
CA PHE A 24 -5.36 27.60 -13.13
C PHE A 24 -4.25 26.68 -13.66
N SER A 25 -4.42 25.35 -13.51
CA SER A 25 -3.52 24.37 -14.11
C SER A 25 -3.58 24.38 -15.64
N GLU A 26 -4.75 24.62 -16.24
CA GLU A 26 -4.90 24.86 -17.70
C GLU A 26 -4.22 26.16 -18.16
N HIS A 27 -4.27 27.25 -17.39
CA HIS A 27 -3.50 28.46 -17.71
C HIS A 27 -1.99 28.19 -17.65
N LEU A 28 -1.53 27.42 -16.65
CA LEU A 28 -0.13 27.00 -16.56
C LEU A 28 0.26 26.09 -17.75
N ARG A 29 -0.61 25.13 -18.14
CA ARG A 29 -0.44 24.31 -19.35
C ARG A 29 -0.30 25.17 -20.59
N ARG A 30 -1.16 26.19 -20.77
CA ARG A 30 -1.09 27.11 -21.91
C ARG A 30 0.20 27.92 -21.90
N CYS A 31 0.64 28.41 -20.76
CA CYS A 31 1.91 29.14 -20.66
C CYS A 31 3.10 28.22 -21.00
N VAL A 32 3.14 26.98 -20.51
CA VAL A 32 4.21 26.01 -20.83
C VAL A 32 4.17 25.60 -22.31
N ALA A 33 2.98 25.37 -22.89
CA ALA A 33 2.83 25.07 -24.31
C ALA A 33 3.24 26.26 -25.22
N VAL A 34 3.10 27.50 -24.75
CA VAL A 34 3.60 28.69 -25.46
C VAL A 34 5.14 28.73 -25.49
N PHE A 35 5.82 28.20 -24.46
CA PHE A 35 7.28 28.05 -24.47
C PHE A 35 7.77 26.86 -25.32
N ASP A 36 6.96 25.82 -25.50
CA ASP A 36 7.27 24.68 -26.38
C ASP A 36 7.06 24.97 -27.88
N ASN A 37 6.37 26.05 -28.23
CA ASN A 37 6.17 26.48 -29.63
C ASN A 37 7.38 27.21 -30.24
N CYS A 38 8.50 27.35 -29.52
CA CYS A 38 9.76 27.83 -30.07
C CYS A 38 10.63 26.66 -30.59
N ARG A 39 10.10 25.86 -31.51
CA ARG A 39 10.88 24.94 -32.35
C ARG A 39 10.46 25.07 -33.82
N ILE A 40 11.28 25.83 -34.55
CA ILE A 40 11.60 25.84 -35.99
C ILE A 40 10.50 25.34 -36.96
N PRO A 41 9.98 26.20 -37.88
CA PRO A 41 9.04 25.79 -38.90
C PRO A 41 9.76 25.16 -40.11
N CYS A 42 9.39 23.92 -40.44
CA CYS A 42 9.70 23.32 -41.74
C CYS A 42 8.42 23.23 -42.59
N THR A 43 8.53 23.78 -43.78
CA THR A 43 7.52 23.97 -44.83
C THR A 43 7.04 22.69 -45.50
N SER A 44 5.73 22.60 -45.81
CA SER A 44 5.13 22.45 -47.16
C SER A 44 3.85 21.60 -47.19
N GLY A 45 2.86 22.04 -47.98
CA GLY A 45 1.75 21.20 -48.46
C GLY A 45 0.36 21.77 -48.21
N GLY A 46 -0.24 22.44 -49.19
CA GLY A 46 -1.52 23.12 -49.06
C GLY A 46 -2.76 22.22 -49.17
N GLY A 47 -3.93 22.80 -48.85
CA GLY A 47 -5.22 22.36 -49.39
C GLY A 47 -6.39 22.38 -48.41
N GLY A 48 -7.37 23.25 -48.69
CA GLY A 48 -8.79 22.99 -48.40
C GLY A 48 -9.32 23.46 -47.06
N GLY A 49 -9.88 24.66 -47.03
CA GLY A 49 -10.70 25.14 -45.92
C GLY A 49 -12.08 24.47 -45.93
N GLU A 50 -12.45 23.87 -44.81
CA GLU A 50 -13.85 23.61 -44.46
C GLU A 50 -14.12 24.12 -43.04
N ASN A 51 -15.02 25.11 -42.99
CA ASN A 51 -15.58 25.69 -41.78
C ASN A 51 -16.39 24.64 -41.01
N ARG A 52 -15.74 23.87 -40.13
CA ARG A 52 -16.42 23.14 -39.07
C ARG A 52 -16.47 24.02 -37.83
N GLN A 53 -17.59 24.72 -37.66
CA GLN A 53 -17.99 25.29 -36.37
C GLN A 53 -18.14 24.14 -35.36
N GLN A 54 -17.03 23.78 -34.71
CA GLN A 54 -17.06 22.94 -33.53
C GLN A 54 -17.69 23.76 -32.41
N HIS A 55 -18.96 23.49 -32.13
CA HIS A 55 -19.57 23.81 -30.86
C HIS A 55 -18.72 23.14 -29.77
N HIS A 56 -17.79 23.89 -29.18
CA HIS A 56 -17.16 23.53 -27.92
C HIS A 56 -18.27 23.52 -26.86
N ASN A 57 -18.87 22.35 -26.67
CA ASN A 57 -19.57 22.02 -25.45
C ASN A 57 -18.53 22.25 -24.33
N ARG A 58 -18.63 23.39 -23.63
CA ARG A 58 -17.79 23.71 -22.47
C ARG A 58 -18.11 22.66 -21.41
N LYS A 59 -17.46 21.51 -21.49
CA LYS A 59 -17.42 20.54 -20.40
C LYS A 59 -16.88 21.33 -19.21
N ILE A 60 -17.70 21.49 -18.18
CA ILE A 60 -17.28 22.18 -16.96
C ILE A 60 -16.26 21.25 -16.30
N ILE A 61 -14.99 21.44 -16.65
CA ILE A 61 -13.86 20.80 -15.99
C ILE A 61 -13.85 21.36 -14.57
N ALA A 62 -13.92 20.50 -13.57
CA ALA A 62 -14.01 20.86 -12.16
C ALA A 62 -13.00 20.03 -11.36
N SER A 63 -12.54 20.60 -10.24
CA SER A 63 -11.54 19.97 -9.38
C SER A 63 -11.85 18.51 -9.02
N ASP A 64 -10.78 17.71 -9.07
CA ASP A 64 -10.70 16.31 -8.67
C ASP A 64 -10.40 16.24 -7.17
N ALA A 65 -11.45 16.48 -6.37
CA ALA A 65 -11.31 16.74 -4.94
C ALA A 65 -11.15 15.47 -4.09
N TYR A 66 -10.27 15.55 -3.09
CA TYR A 66 -10.13 14.58 -2.02
C TYR A 66 -9.75 15.26 -0.70
N VAL A 67 -9.92 14.54 0.42
CA VAL A 67 -9.61 15.04 1.75
C VAL A 67 -8.53 14.19 2.39
N THR A 68 -7.55 14.83 3.02
CA THR A 68 -6.60 14.17 3.93
C THR A 68 -6.82 14.64 5.35
N VAL A 69 -6.87 13.69 6.28
CA VAL A 69 -6.98 13.95 7.72
C VAL A 69 -5.57 14.00 8.29
N CYS A 70 -5.24 15.12 8.93
CA CYS A 70 -3.91 15.42 9.43
C CYS A 70 -3.95 15.71 10.94
N LEU A 71 -3.04 15.10 11.69
CA LEU A 71 -2.81 15.34 13.11
C LEU A 71 -1.32 15.57 13.35
N ALA A 72 -0.94 16.69 13.98
CA ALA A 72 0.45 17.05 14.26
C ALA A 72 1.38 16.95 13.01
N GLY A 73 0.87 17.29 11.82
CA GLY A 73 1.60 17.19 10.56
C GLY A 73 1.64 15.80 9.91
N ALA A 74 1.16 14.75 10.59
CA ALA A 74 1.05 13.40 10.03
C ALA A 74 -0.33 13.20 9.35
N THR A 75 -0.34 12.67 8.13
CA THR A 75 -1.58 12.23 7.47
C THR A 75 -1.98 10.86 7.99
N VAL A 76 -3.15 10.76 8.63
CA VAL A 76 -3.65 9.51 9.23
C VAL A 76 -4.71 8.82 8.37
N ALA A 77 -5.35 9.57 7.47
CA ALA A 77 -6.38 9.03 6.58
C ALA A 77 -6.53 9.90 5.32
N ARG A 78 -7.05 9.29 4.26
CA ARG A 78 -7.31 9.93 2.96
C ARG A 78 -8.59 9.33 2.36
N THR A 79 -9.45 10.18 1.78
CA THR A 79 -10.62 9.75 1.01
C THR A 79 -10.26 9.37 -0.43
N ARG A 80 -11.17 8.71 -1.16
CA ARG A 80 -11.03 8.59 -2.62
C ARG A 80 -11.05 9.96 -3.30
N VAL A 81 -10.46 10.01 -4.48
CA VAL A 81 -10.52 11.18 -5.37
C VAL A 81 -11.83 11.12 -6.13
N LEU A 82 -12.61 12.21 -6.06
CA LEU A 82 -13.84 12.36 -6.83
C LEU A 82 -13.61 13.35 -7.95
N SER A 83 -13.74 12.88 -9.18
CA SER A 83 -13.46 13.73 -10.33
C SER A 83 -14.59 14.70 -10.64
N ASN A 84 -14.23 15.91 -11.09
CA ASN A 84 -15.14 16.88 -11.67
C ASN A 84 -16.36 17.28 -10.82
N SER A 85 -16.18 17.51 -9.52
CA SER A 85 -17.27 17.96 -8.64
C SER A 85 -16.93 19.16 -7.77
N ARG A 86 -17.76 20.21 -7.88
CA ARG A 86 -17.71 21.39 -6.99
C ARG A 86 -18.38 21.16 -5.63
N ASN A 87 -19.24 20.14 -5.56
CA ASN A 87 -19.93 19.70 -4.35
C ASN A 87 -19.70 18.19 -4.21
N PRO A 88 -18.46 17.75 -3.92
CA PRO A 88 -18.15 16.33 -3.83
C PRO A 88 -18.88 15.71 -2.64
N VAL A 89 -19.47 14.52 -2.86
CA VAL A 89 -20.10 13.69 -1.83
C VAL A 89 -19.29 12.41 -1.73
N TRP A 90 -18.41 12.32 -0.74
CA TRP A 90 -17.58 11.14 -0.51
C TRP A 90 -18.37 10.03 0.17
N ASP A 91 -19.15 10.40 1.19
CA ASP A 91 -19.86 9.48 2.10
C ASP A 91 -18.94 8.36 2.63
N GLU A 92 -17.72 8.72 2.99
CA GLU A 92 -16.70 7.76 3.44
C GLU A 92 -16.63 7.67 4.95
N HIS A 93 -16.71 6.44 5.45
CA HIS A 93 -16.61 6.10 6.87
C HIS A 93 -15.27 5.44 7.15
N MET A 94 -14.55 5.96 8.15
CA MET A 94 -13.21 5.51 8.51
C MET A 94 -13.12 5.37 10.03
N LYS A 95 -12.47 4.30 10.48
CA LYS A 95 -12.08 4.13 11.89
C LYS A 95 -10.58 4.30 11.99
N ILE A 96 -10.15 5.31 12.72
CA ILE A 96 -8.75 5.75 12.74
C ILE A 96 -8.26 5.61 14.18
N PRO A 97 -7.35 4.67 14.49
CA PRO A 97 -6.71 4.64 15.79
C PRO A 97 -5.78 5.86 15.93
N LEU A 98 -5.94 6.60 17.01
CA LEU A 98 -5.17 7.81 17.32
C LEU A 98 -4.30 7.59 18.57
N ALA A 99 -3.09 8.16 18.55
CA ALA A 99 -2.18 8.27 19.70
C ALA A 99 -1.35 9.57 19.61
N HIS A 100 -2.01 10.71 19.39
CA HIS A 100 -1.35 11.97 19.02
C HIS A 100 -1.59 13.10 20.03
N PRO A 101 -0.55 13.89 20.40
CA PRO A 101 -0.72 15.14 21.12
C PRO A 101 -1.08 16.27 20.14
N VAL A 102 -2.31 16.78 20.18
CA VAL A 102 -2.80 17.79 19.22
C VAL A 102 -3.66 18.86 19.88
N SER A 103 -3.72 20.04 19.26
CA SER A 103 -4.71 21.10 19.57
C SER A 103 -5.97 20.99 18.69
N GLN A 104 -5.82 20.50 17.47
CA GLN A 104 -6.88 20.37 16.47
C GLN A 104 -6.62 19.18 15.54
N VAL A 105 -7.69 18.65 14.96
CA VAL A 105 -7.65 17.73 13.82
C VAL A 105 -7.92 18.55 12.56
N GLU A 106 -7.04 18.42 11.57
CA GLU A 106 -7.10 19.19 10.33
C GLU A 106 -7.56 18.33 9.16
N PHE A 107 -8.49 18.86 8.38
CA PHE A 107 -9.04 18.24 7.18
C PHE A 107 -8.59 19.07 6.00
N HIS A 108 -7.54 18.60 5.32
CA HIS A 108 -6.99 19.30 4.16
C HIS A 108 -7.75 18.85 2.92
N VAL A 109 -8.51 19.77 2.34
CA VAL A 109 -9.20 19.54 1.08
C VAL A 109 -8.24 19.88 -0.05
N LYS A 110 -8.01 18.92 -0.95
CA LYS A 110 -7.01 19.00 -2.00
C LYS A 110 -7.63 18.65 -3.35
N ASP A 111 -7.01 19.15 -4.39
CA ASP A 111 -7.28 18.84 -5.79
C ASP A 111 -6.17 17.94 -6.34
N ASP A 112 -6.49 16.75 -6.87
CA ASP A 112 -5.50 15.80 -7.40
C ASP A 112 -5.26 16.06 -8.89
N ASP A 113 -4.44 17.05 -9.18
CA ASP A 113 -4.08 17.43 -10.54
C ASP A 113 -2.98 16.55 -11.16
N ILE A 114 -2.90 16.55 -12.50
CA ILE A 114 -1.85 15.82 -13.23
C ILE A 114 -0.45 16.27 -12.78
N PHE A 115 -0.27 17.54 -12.44
CA PHE A 115 1.01 18.12 -12.00
C PHE A 115 1.26 18.03 -10.49
N GLY A 116 0.36 17.40 -9.74
CA GLY A 116 0.50 17.21 -8.29
C GLY A 116 -0.67 17.80 -7.51
N ALA A 117 -0.81 17.36 -6.26
CA ALA A 117 -1.93 17.75 -5.44
C ALA A 117 -1.84 19.21 -4.97
N GLN A 118 -2.87 20.01 -5.27
CA GLN A 118 -2.97 21.41 -4.83
C GLN A 118 -3.89 21.53 -3.61
N LEU A 119 -3.48 22.30 -2.59
CA LEU A 119 -4.32 22.55 -1.41
C LEU A 119 -5.42 23.58 -1.74
N ILE A 120 -6.68 23.20 -1.55
CA ILE A 120 -7.84 24.10 -1.66
C ILE A 120 -8.01 24.89 -0.36
N GLY A 121 -7.91 24.20 0.77
CA GLY A 121 -8.01 24.80 2.09
C GLY A 121 -8.11 23.76 3.20
N ILE A 122 -8.21 24.24 4.43
CA ILE A 122 -8.18 23.42 5.64
C ILE A 122 -9.42 23.73 6.47
N ALA A 123 -10.17 22.69 6.84
CA ALA A 123 -11.13 22.76 7.93
C ALA A 123 -10.47 22.20 9.20
N SER A 124 -10.68 22.84 10.35
CA SER A 124 -10.08 22.42 11.61
C SER A 124 -11.16 22.19 12.66
N VAL A 125 -11.04 21.10 13.41
CA VAL A 125 -11.90 20.80 14.55
C VAL A 125 -11.05 20.71 15.80
N SER A 126 -11.45 21.44 16.85
CA SER A 126 -10.71 21.46 18.13
C SER A 126 -10.62 20.06 18.71
N ALA A 127 -9.41 19.66 19.09
CA ALA A 127 -9.20 18.37 19.75
C ALA A 127 -9.97 18.31 21.07
N LYS A 128 -10.11 19.43 21.78
CA LYS A 128 -10.91 19.52 23.01
C LYS A 128 -12.36 19.13 22.76
N SER A 129 -12.98 19.69 21.72
CA SER A 129 -14.35 19.35 21.34
C SER A 129 -14.48 17.88 20.91
N ILE A 130 -13.48 17.33 20.21
CA ILE A 130 -13.47 15.91 19.83
C ILE A 130 -13.33 15.00 21.06
N SER A 131 -12.59 15.41 22.08
CA SER A 131 -12.39 14.62 23.29
C SER A 131 -13.61 14.59 24.21
N GLU A 132 -14.54 15.52 24.04
CA GLU A 132 -15.83 15.50 24.71
C GLU A 132 -16.67 14.32 24.14
N SER A 133 -17.42 13.61 24.98
CA SER A 133 -18.05 12.33 24.60
C SER A 133 -19.21 12.46 23.59
N ASP A 134 -19.63 13.68 23.27
CA ASP A 134 -20.75 13.92 22.38
C ASP A 134 -20.33 13.81 20.91
N PRO A 135 -21.12 13.12 20.07
CA PRO A 135 -20.85 13.06 18.64
C PRO A 135 -21.01 14.44 18.01
N ILE A 136 -20.00 14.84 17.24
CA ILE A 136 -20.01 16.08 16.47
C ILE A 136 -20.60 15.76 15.10
N ASP A 137 -21.68 16.45 14.71
CA ASP A 137 -22.23 16.45 13.35
C ASP A 137 -22.43 17.89 12.91
N GLY A 138 -21.75 18.32 11.86
CA GLY A 138 -21.90 19.69 11.39
C GLY A 138 -21.07 20.07 10.18
N TRP A 139 -21.27 21.33 9.77
CA TRP A 139 -20.53 21.98 8.71
C TRP A 139 -19.36 22.77 9.29
N PHE A 140 -18.17 22.54 8.75
CA PHE A 140 -16.94 23.19 9.14
C PHE A 140 -16.43 24.05 7.98
N PRO A 141 -16.16 25.35 8.19
CA PRO A 141 -15.66 26.22 7.13
C PRO A 141 -14.29 25.75 6.67
N ILE A 142 -14.08 25.77 5.35
CA ILE A 142 -12.78 25.48 4.75
C ILE A 142 -12.05 26.82 4.59
N ILE A 143 -10.89 26.96 5.23
CA ILE A 143 -10.08 28.17 5.20
C ILE A 143 -8.92 27.99 4.23
N GLY A 144 -8.80 28.89 3.24
CA GLY A 144 -7.69 28.90 2.29
C GLY A 144 -6.41 29.47 2.90
N SER A 145 -5.32 29.46 2.12
CA SER A 145 -4.01 29.95 2.56
C SER A 145 -3.97 31.43 2.96
N ASN A 146 -4.94 32.21 2.51
CA ASN A 146 -5.09 33.63 2.83
C ASN A 146 -5.85 33.88 4.16
N GLY A 147 -6.14 32.83 4.93
CA GLY A 147 -6.87 32.92 6.19
C GLY A 147 -8.37 33.19 6.03
N LYS A 148 -8.91 33.11 4.80
CA LYS A 148 -10.33 33.30 4.49
C LYS A 148 -10.88 32.11 3.69
N PRO A 149 -12.20 31.88 3.72
CA PRO A 149 -12.82 30.88 2.85
C PRO A 149 -12.53 31.18 1.36
N PRO A 150 -12.18 30.16 0.54
CA PRO A 150 -11.92 30.37 -0.90
C PRO A 150 -13.12 30.97 -1.66
N LYS A 151 -14.35 30.59 -1.26
CA LYS A 151 -15.60 31.21 -1.68
C LYS A 151 -16.54 31.38 -0.48
N PRO A 152 -17.55 32.26 -0.57
CA PRO A 152 -18.58 32.36 0.47
C PRO A 152 -19.22 31.00 0.76
N ASP A 153 -19.29 30.67 2.05
CA ASP A 153 -19.84 29.43 2.62
C ASP A 153 -19.20 28.11 2.14
N THR A 154 -17.97 28.14 1.63
CA THR A 154 -17.19 26.92 1.37
C THR A 154 -16.97 26.17 2.68
N ALA A 155 -17.49 24.96 2.77
CA ALA A 155 -17.48 24.17 4.00
C ALA A 155 -17.49 22.67 3.70
N ILE A 156 -17.07 21.87 4.68
CA ILE A 156 -17.11 20.41 4.69
C ILE A 156 -18.04 19.91 5.79
N ARG A 157 -18.85 18.89 5.50
CA ARG A 157 -19.72 18.25 6.47
C ARG A 157 -19.06 17.00 7.03
N LEU A 158 -18.92 16.95 8.35
CA LEU A 158 -18.23 15.90 9.07
C LEU A 158 -19.13 15.33 10.16
N GLN A 159 -19.07 14.03 10.37
CA GLN A 159 -19.52 13.38 11.59
C GLN A 159 -18.31 12.77 12.29
N ILE A 160 -18.12 13.10 13.56
CA ILE A 160 -16.95 12.72 14.33
C ILE A 160 -17.42 12.19 15.68
N LYS A 161 -16.98 10.99 16.04
CA LYS A 161 -17.14 10.43 17.37
C LYS A 161 -15.81 9.85 17.82
N PHE A 162 -15.32 10.31 18.97
CA PHE A 162 -14.09 9.79 19.56
C PHE A 162 -14.42 8.88 20.74
N THR A 163 -13.75 7.73 20.81
CA THR A 163 -13.83 6.82 21.95
C THR A 163 -12.43 6.70 22.57
N PRO A 164 -12.18 7.27 23.75
CA PRO A 164 -10.90 7.15 24.43
C PRO A 164 -10.52 5.68 24.66
N CYS A 165 -9.23 5.38 24.61
CA CYS A 165 -8.70 4.02 24.78
C CYS A 165 -9.19 3.38 26.10
N HIS A 166 -9.14 4.13 27.20
CA HIS A 166 -9.60 3.69 28.52
C HIS A 166 -11.12 3.54 28.66
N GLN A 167 -11.92 3.85 27.63
CA GLN A 167 -13.38 3.65 27.62
C GLN A 167 -13.79 2.54 26.65
N ASN A 168 -12.91 2.10 25.75
CA ASN A 168 -13.22 1.07 24.78
C ASN A 168 -13.02 -0.32 25.42
N PRO A 169 -14.08 -1.12 25.60
CA PRO A 169 -13.97 -2.45 26.20
C PRO A 169 -13.06 -3.41 25.43
N SER A 170 -12.86 -3.15 24.14
CA SER A 170 -12.00 -3.94 23.26
C SER A 170 -10.52 -3.89 23.69
N TYR A 171 -10.12 -2.91 24.50
CA TYR A 171 -8.74 -2.74 24.97
C TYR A 171 -8.50 -3.20 26.41
N PHE A 172 -9.55 -3.53 27.17
CA PHE A 172 -9.38 -4.01 28.55
C PHE A 172 -8.95 -5.46 28.63
N ASN A 173 -9.40 -6.28 27.68
CA ASN A 173 -9.14 -7.72 27.66
C ASN A 173 -8.15 -8.02 26.53
N GLY A 174 -7.03 -8.69 26.86
CA GLY A 174 -5.94 -8.91 25.90
C GLY A 174 -6.37 -9.69 24.65
N ILE A 175 -7.14 -10.76 24.83
CA ILE A 175 -7.71 -11.54 23.72
C ILE A 175 -9.22 -11.33 23.75
N SER A 176 -9.80 -10.91 22.63
CA SER A 176 -11.25 -10.78 22.50
C SER A 176 -11.91 -12.16 22.56
N GLU A 177 -13.12 -12.25 23.10
CA GLU A 177 -13.86 -13.53 23.19
C GLU A 177 -14.01 -14.21 21.82
N ASN A 178 -14.16 -13.41 20.77
CA ASN A 178 -14.28 -13.88 19.39
C ASN A 178 -12.93 -14.09 18.67
N HIS A 179 -11.79 -13.84 19.33
CA HIS A 179 -10.41 -14.03 18.84
C HIS A 179 -10.13 -13.40 17.46
N SER A 180 -10.93 -12.44 17.01
CA SER A 180 -10.95 -11.96 15.63
C SER A 180 -10.71 -10.46 15.53
N LEU A 181 -10.00 -10.06 14.49
CA LEU A 181 -9.85 -8.67 14.10
C LEU A 181 -11.09 -8.23 13.31
N LYS A 182 -11.81 -7.21 13.78
CA LYS A 182 -13.12 -6.80 13.21
C LYS A 182 -13.05 -6.26 11.77
N GLN A 183 -11.91 -5.72 11.35
CA GLN A 183 -11.76 -5.00 10.07
C GLN A 183 -10.56 -5.55 9.28
N SER A 184 -10.50 -6.86 9.09
CA SER A 184 -9.49 -7.52 8.25
C SER A 184 -10.10 -8.02 6.94
N TYR A 185 -9.29 -8.04 5.87
CA TYR A 185 -9.69 -8.64 4.59
C TYR A 185 -9.89 -10.16 4.72
N PHE A 186 -9.06 -10.82 5.52
CA PHE A 186 -9.20 -12.25 5.81
C PHE A 186 -9.88 -12.45 7.18
N PRO A 187 -10.98 -13.21 7.24
CA PRO A 187 -11.64 -13.53 8.51
C PRO A 187 -10.83 -14.55 9.32
N LEU A 188 -11.11 -14.64 10.61
CA LEU A 188 -10.58 -15.69 11.49
C LEU A 188 -11.00 -17.08 10.97
N ARG A 189 -10.08 -18.04 11.00
CA ARG A 189 -10.32 -19.45 10.66
C ARG A 189 -10.05 -20.32 11.86
N HIS A 190 -10.96 -21.25 12.15
CA HIS A 190 -10.82 -22.23 13.22
C HIS A 190 -10.24 -23.55 12.68
N GLY A 191 -9.63 -24.34 13.57
CA GLY A 191 -9.06 -25.65 13.22
C GLY A 191 -7.72 -25.57 12.48
N GLY A 192 -7.07 -24.41 12.45
CA GLY A 192 -5.70 -24.28 11.95
C GLY A 192 -4.70 -24.94 12.90
N ASN A 193 -3.67 -25.56 12.33
CA ASN A 193 -2.47 -25.97 13.07
C ASN A 193 -1.33 -25.01 12.73
N LEU A 194 -0.65 -24.48 13.75
CA LEU A 194 0.44 -23.53 13.58
C LEU A 194 1.73 -24.12 14.13
N THR A 195 2.70 -24.32 13.25
CA THR A 195 4.08 -24.65 13.64
C THR A 195 4.87 -23.36 13.77
N LEU A 196 5.49 -23.16 14.93
CA LEU A 196 6.35 -22.02 15.19
C LEU A 196 7.80 -22.41 14.88
N TYR A 197 8.40 -21.69 13.94
CA TYR A 197 9.79 -21.91 13.56
C TYR A 197 10.70 -20.86 14.21
N GLN A 198 11.68 -21.34 14.97
CA GLN A 198 12.83 -20.55 15.39
C GLN A 198 13.96 -20.81 14.39
N ASP A 199 14.40 -19.76 13.71
CA ASP A 199 15.42 -19.83 12.67
C ASP A 199 15.08 -20.79 11.50
N ALA A 200 16.04 -20.98 10.58
CA ALA A 200 15.89 -21.91 9.46
C ALA A 200 16.03 -23.38 9.90
N HIS A 201 16.86 -23.63 10.90
CA HIS A 201 17.17 -24.95 11.44
C HIS A 201 17.69 -24.78 12.87
N VAL A 202 17.35 -25.73 13.74
CA VAL A 202 17.80 -25.80 15.13
C VAL A 202 18.35 -27.18 15.37
N LEU A 203 19.55 -27.27 15.94
CA LEU A 203 20.17 -28.54 16.30
C LEU A 203 19.53 -29.13 17.56
N ASP A 204 19.36 -30.44 17.56
CA ASP A 204 18.79 -31.18 18.69
C ASP A 204 19.60 -30.95 19.96
N GLY A 205 18.90 -30.66 21.06
CA GLY A 205 19.49 -30.45 22.39
C GLY A 205 20.12 -29.07 22.62
N THR A 206 20.10 -28.16 21.64
CA THR A 206 20.63 -26.79 21.83
C THR A 206 19.69 -25.85 22.58
N LEU A 207 18.39 -26.10 22.49
CA LEU A 207 17.37 -25.26 23.13
C LEU A 207 16.87 -25.88 24.44
N PRO A 208 16.50 -25.03 25.43
CA PRO A 208 15.99 -25.51 26.69
C PRO A 208 14.64 -26.19 26.52
N ARG A 209 14.35 -27.16 27.40
CA ARG A 209 13.04 -27.80 27.44
C ARG A 209 12.00 -26.82 27.97
N ILE A 210 11.00 -26.51 27.16
CA ILE A 210 9.86 -25.67 27.56
C ILE A 210 8.68 -26.58 27.90
N GLN A 211 8.18 -26.50 29.13
CA GLN A 211 6.98 -27.22 29.54
C GLN A 211 5.73 -26.43 29.15
N LEU A 212 4.76 -27.12 28.58
CA LEU A 212 3.45 -26.62 28.22
C LEU A 212 2.39 -27.20 29.17
N ASP A 213 1.18 -26.65 29.09
CA ASP A 213 0.03 -27.18 29.81
C ASP A 213 -0.18 -28.69 29.52
N ASN A 214 -0.79 -29.38 30.49
CA ASN A 214 -1.02 -30.83 30.47
C ASN A 214 0.28 -31.67 30.42
N GLY A 215 1.40 -31.12 30.92
CA GLY A 215 2.66 -31.86 31.07
C GLY A 215 3.37 -32.16 29.74
N LYS A 216 2.95 -31.54 28.64
CA LYS A 216 3.62 -31.67 27.34
C LYS A 216 4.91 -30.85 27.33
N SER A 217 5.88 -31.27 26.53
CA SER A 217 7.03 -30.42 26.18
C SER A 217 6.80 -29.79 24.82
N PHE A 218 7.20 -28.53 24.67
CA PHE A 218 7.28 -27.88 23.38
C PHE A 218 8.32 -28.59 22.51
N GLU A 219 7.94 -28.90 21.28
CA GLU A 219 8.81 -29.53 20.30
C GLU A 219 9.26 -28.47 19.28
N HIS A 220 10.56 -28.22 19.23
CA HIS A 220 11.15 -27.34 18.23
C HIS A 220 11.15 -28.05 16.87
N GLN A 221 10.58 -27.40 15.83
CA GLN A 221 10.56 -27.93 14.47
C GLN A 221 11.60 -27.21 13.59
N THR A 222 12.00 -27.88 12.50
CA THR A 222 13.06 -27.43 11.58
C THR A 222 12.46 -26.84 10.30
N CYS A 223 12.43 -25.50 10.20
CA CYS A 223 11.75 -24.77 9.12
C CYS A 223 12.14 -25.22 7.70
N TRP A 224 13.42 -25.19 7.37
CA TRP A 224 13.88 -25.51 6.02
C TRP A 224 13.77 -27.00 5.67
N GLU A 225 13.83 -27.87 6.68
CA GLU A 225 13.57 -29.29 6.51
C GLU A 225 12.10 -29.55 6.21
N ASP A 226 11.18 -28.96 6.98
CA ASP A 226 9.73 -29.04 6.73
C ASP A 226 9.36 -28.44 5.37
N ILE A 227 9.97 -27.31 4.97
CA ILE A 227 9.78 -26.75 3.62
C ILE A 227 10.26 -27.73 2.54
N CYS A 228 11.40 -28.39 2.74
CA CYS A 228 11.92 -29.39 1.80
C CYS A 228 10.95 -30.56 1.66
N HIS A 229 10.48 -31.12 2.78
CA HIS A 229 9.47 -32.18 2.79
C HIS A 229 8.17 -31.74 2.11
N ALA A 230 7.63 -30.56 2.44
CA ALA A 230 6.41 -30.06 1.83
C ALA A 230 6.52 -29.88 0.30
N VAL A 231 7.69 -29.47 -0.20
CA VAL A 231 7.95 -29.38 -1.65
C VAL A 231 8.05 -30.76 -2.29
N LEU A 232 8.77 -31.70 -1.66
CA LEU A 232 8.95 -33.05 -2.16
C LEU A 232 7.63 -33.85 -2.20
N GLU A 233 6.78 -33.68 -1.19
CA GLU A 233 5.49 -34.36 -1.04
C GLU A 233 4.36 -33.70 -1.85
N ALA A 234 4.59 -32.52 -2.43
CA ALA A 234 3.58 -31.83 -3.22
C ALA A 234 3.21 -32.63 -4.49
N HIS A 235 1.90 -32.79 -4.73
CA HIS A 235 1.37 -33.50 -5.90
C HIS A 235 0.71 -32.59 -6.96
N HIS A 236 0.31 -31.37 -6.59
CA HIS A 236 -0.52 -30.53 -7.47
C HIS A 236 0.07 -29.14 -7.72
N LEU A 237 0.46 -28.42 -6.67
CA LEU A 237 0.92 -27.04 -6.80
C LEU A 237 2.00 -26.72 -5.78
N ILE A 238 2.92 -25.86 -6.20
CA ILE A 238 3.93 -25.20 -5.35
C ILE A 238 3.95 -23.73 -5.75
N TYR A 239 3.53 -22.85 -4.84
CA TYR A 239 3.55 -21.40 -5.04
C TYR A 239 4.55 -20.75 -4.10
N VAL A 240 5.49 -19.98 -4.68
CA VAL A 240 6.52 -19.28 -3.91
C VAL A 240 6.44 -17.79 -4.22
N VAL A 241 6.32 -16.98 -3.17
CA VAL A 241 6.40 -15.52 -3.26
C VAL A 241 7.52 -15.07 -2.36
N GLY A 242 8.47 -14.31 -2.90
CA GLY A 242 9.67 -13.92 -2.15
C GLY A 242 10.20 -12.57 -2.58
N TRP A 243 10.70 -11.82 -1.60
CA TRP A 243 11.48 -10.61 -1.87
C TRP A 243 12.77 -10.95 -2.63
N SER A 244 13.44 -12.04 -2.25
CA SER A 244 14.54 -12.63 -3.00
C SER A 244 14.44 -14.15 -2.90
N VAL A 245 14.73 -14.83 -4.00
CA VAL A 245 14.81 -16.29 -4.06
C VAL A 245 16.15 -16.64 -4.68
N TYR A 246 16.97 -17.39 -3.95
CA TYR A 246 18.27 -17.82 -4.43
C TYR A 246 18.26 -19.31 -4.79
N HIS A 247 18.23 -19.62 -6.08
CA HIS A 247 18.01 -20.98 -6.57
C HIS A 247 19.13 -21.99 -6.21
N LYS A 248 20.32 -21.53 -5.82
CA LYS A 248 21.46 -22.40 -5.46
C LYS A 248 21.48 -22.82 -3.99
N VAL A 249 20.60 -22.27 -3.15
CA VAL A 249 20.56 -22.63 -1.73
C VAL A 249 20.16 -24.10 -1.56
N LYS A 250 20.80 -24.80 -0.63
CA LYS A 250 20.33 -26.10 -0.13
C LYS A 250 19.53 -25.88 1.14
N LEU A 251 18.30 -26.41 1.16
CA LEU A 251 17.38 -26.29 2.29
C LEU A 251 17.85 -27.15 3.46
N VAL A 252 18.17 -28.42 3.22
CA VAL A 252 18.68 -29.31 4.25
C VAL A 252 20.19 -29.47 4.09
N ARG A 253 20.91 -29.13 5.14
CA ARG A 253 22.37 -29.24 5.23
C ARG A 253 22.78 -30.29 6.26
N GLU A 254 21.98 -30.41 7.31
CA GLU A 254 22.13 -31.36 8.41
C GLU A 254 20.75 -32.02 8.62
N PRO A 255 20.50 -33.18 8.01
CA PRO A 255 19.18 -33.83 8.08
C PRO A 255 18.95 -34.42 9.47
N THR A 256 17.80 -34.11 10.08
CA THR A 256 17.35 -34.75 11.34
C THR A 256 16.49 -35.98 11.06
N LYS A 257 15.87 -36.03 9.87
CA LYS A 257 15.03 -37.14 9.39
C LYS A 257 15.54 -37.67 8.04
N PRO A 258 15.16 -38.91 7.66
CA PRO A 258 15.47 -39.43 6.33
C PRO A 258 14.87 -38.54 5.24
N LEU A 259 15.73 -38.02 4.36
CA LEU A 259 15.30 -37.18 3.24
C LEU A 259 14.72 -38.04 2.11
N PRO A 260 13.55 -37.67 1.54
CA PRO A 260 13.07 -38.28 0.31
C PRO A 260 14.05 -38.02 -0.84
N ASN A 261 13.93 -38.81 -1.92
CA ASN A 261 14.75 -38.65 -3.11
C ASN A 261 14.69 -37.20 -3.63
N GLY A 262 15.84 -36.56 -3.77
CA GLY A 262 15.96 -35.15 -4.19
C GLY A 262 16.09 -34.14 -3.06
N GLY A 263 16.08 -34.56 -1.78
CA GLY A 263 16.26 -33.65 -0.64
C GLY A 263 17.66 -33.05 -0.50
N ASP A 264 18.66 -33.58 -1.23
CA ASP A 264 20.03 -33.08 -1.31
C ASP A 264 20.24 -32.04 -2.43
N LEU A 265 19.22 -31.81 -3.26
CA LEU A 265 19.22 -30.85 -4.36
C LEU A 265 19.23 -29.41 -3.85
N THR A 266 19.64 -28.49 -4.72
CA THR A 266 19.41 -27.06 -4.50
C THR A 266 17.92 -26.75 -4.67
N LEU A 267 17.42 -25.67 -4.06
CA LEU A 267 16.03 -25.24 -4.18
C LEU A 267 15.59 -25.13 -5.64
N GLY A 268 16.46 -24.60 -6.50
CA GLY A 268 16.19 -24.45 -7.92
C GLY A 268 15.99 -25.79 -8.63
N GLU A 269 16.90 -26.74 -8.41
CA GLU A 269 16.81 -28.06 -9.03
C GLU A 269 15.64 -28.86 -8.44
N LEU A 270 15.37 -28.73 -7.14
CA LEU A 270 14.21 -29.33 -6.49
C LEU A 270 12.88 -28.86 -7.12
N LEU A 271 12.74 -27.56 -7.36
CA LEU A 271 11.54 -27.00 -8.01
C LEU A 271 11.40 -27.45 -9.47
N LYS A 272 12.52 -27.56 -10.21
CA LYS A 272 12.52 -28.11 -11.57
C LYS A 272 12.12 -29.58 -11.57
N TYR A 273 12.69 -30.36 -10.66
CA TYR A 273 12.41 -31.79 -10.49
C TYR A 273 10.91 -32.01 -10.26
N LYS A 274 10.30 -31.32 -9.29
CA LYS A 274 8.85 -31.40 -9.04
C LYS A 274 8.01 -30.94 -10.22
N SER A 275 8.47 -29.92 -10.95
CA SER A 275 7.76 -29.47 -12.13
C SER A 275 7.78 -30.49 -13.28
N GLN A 276 8.86 -31.25 -13.43
CA GLN A 276 8.97 -32.34 -14.41
C GLN A 276 8.07 -33.53 -14.06
N GLU A 277 7.80 -33.76 -12.78
CA GLU A 277 6.80 -34.74 -12.31
C GLU A 277 5.34 -34.30 -12.59
N GLY A 278 5.13 -33.10 -13.12
CA GLY A 278 3.80 -32.57 -13.45
C GLY A 278 3.19 -31.65 -12.38
N VAL A 279 3.92 -31.33 -11.31
CA VAL A 279 3.46 -30.36 -10.31
C VAL A 279 3.51 -28.95 -10.88
N ARG A 280 2.45 -28.16 -10.65
CA ARG A 280 2.42 -26.76 -11.11
C ARG A 280 3.25 -25.88 -10.18
N VAL A 281 4.40 -25.43 -10.66
CA VAL A 281 5.32 -24.58 -9.90
C VAL A 281 5.29 -23.14 -10.41
N LEU A 282 4.79 -22.21 -9.58
CA LEU A 282 4.70 -20.78 -9.88
C LEU A 282 5.49 -19.96 -8.86
N LEU A 283 6.35 -19.07 -9.36
CA LEU A 283 7.13 -18.14 -8.54
C LEU A 283 6.78 -16.70 -8.88
N LEU A 284 6.56 -15.90 -7.85
CA LEU A 284 6.42 -14.44 -7.93
C LEU A 284 7.55 -13.81 -7.10
N VAL A 285 8.62 -13.38 -7.78
CA VAL A 285 9.80 -12.79 -7.14
C VAL A 285 9.76 -11.28 -7.32
N TRP A 286 10.12 -10.51 -6.30
CA TRP A 286 10.19 -9.06 -6.43
C TRP A 286 11.21 -8.65 -7.50
N ASP A 287 10.82 -7.70 -8.36
CA ASP A 287 11.66 -7.13 -9.42
C ASP A 287 12.45 -5.93 -8.86
N ASP A 288 13.76 -6.11 -8.63
CA ASP A 288 14.63 -5.00 -8.27
C ASP A 288 14.97 -4.19 -9.52
N LYS A 289 14.23 -3.08 -9.72
CA LYS A 289 14.42 -2.18 -10.87
C LYS A 289 15.81 -1.53 -10.95
N THR A 290 16.64 -1.62 -9.90
CA THR A 290 18.04 -1.15 -9.95
C THR A 290 18.99 -2.18 -10.57
N SER A 291 18.57 -3.44 -10.69
CA SER A 291 19.34 -4.58 -11.22
C SER A 291 19.25 -4.72 -12.74
N HIS A 292 19.31 -3.62 -13.50
CA HIS A 292 19.24 -3.72 -14.96
C HIS A 292 20.62 -3.90 -15.60
N ASN A 293 20.80 -5.04 -16.28
CA ASN A 293 21.83 -5.21 -17.30
C ASN A 293 21.48 -4.33 -18.52
N LYS A 294 21.75 -3.02 -18.45
CA LYS A 294 21.79 -2.17 -19.64
C LYS A 294 23.25 -2.00 -20.07
N PHE A 295 23.56 -2.48 -21.28
CA PHE A 295 24.81 -2.23 -22.00
C PHE A 295 26.11 -2.45 -21.19
N LEU A 296 26.59 -3.69 -21.15
CA LEU A 296 27.95 -4.08 -20.71
C LEU A 296 28.36 -3.73 -19.26
N ILE A 297 27.48 -3.10 -18.46
CA ILE A 297 27.71 -2.82 -17.05
C ILE A 297 26.78 -3.70 -16.22
N LYS A 298 27.37 -4.64 -15.47
CA LYS A 298 26.66 -5.36 -14.41
C LYS A 298 26.62 -4.46 -13.19
N THR A 299 25.50 -3.80 -12.97
CA THR A 299 25.24 -3.16 -11.67
C THR A 299 24.56 -4.22 -10.81
N GLU A 300 25.26 -4.75 -9.81
CA GLU A 300 24.57 -5.48 -8.73
C GLU A 300 23.54 -4.51 -8.13
N GLY A 301 22.28 -4.95 -8.08
CA GLY A 301 21.20 -4.13 -7.51
C GLY A 301 21.61 -3.69 -6.10
N VAL A 302 21.25 -2.46 -5.74
CA VAL A 302 21.67 -1.83 -4.47
C VAL A 302 21.23 -2.66 -3.25
N MET A 303 20.28 -3.58 -3.45
CA MET A 303 19.66 -4.37 -2.40
C MET A 303 20.08 -5.85 -2.38
N GLY A 304 21.04 -6.29 -3.22
CA GLY A 304 21.59 -7.65 -3.16
C GLY A 304 20.58 -8.77 -3.47
N THR A 305 19.66 -8.55 -4.41
CA THR A 305 18.69 -9.56 -4.85
C THR A 305 19.26 -10.49 -5.93
N HIS A 306 18.74 -11.72 -6.01
CA HIS A 306 19.10 -12.71 -7.03
C HIS A 306 17.95 -13.00 -8.00
N ASP A 307 17.03 -12.07 -8.16
CA ASP A 307 15.79 -12.19 -8.91
C ASP A 307 16.02 -12.44 -10.42
N GLU A 308 16.90 -11.65 -11.04
CA GLU A 308 17.26 -11.83 -12.46
C GLU A 308 18.02 -13.15 -12.74
N GLU A 309 18.91 -13.56 -11.83
CA GLU A 309 19.63 -14.83 -11.93
C GLU A 309 18.66 -16.01 -11.80
N THR A 310 17.77 -15.96 -10.80
CA THR A 310 16.75 -16.99 -10.57
C THR A 310 15.74 -17.07 -11.71
N ARG A 311 15.30 -15.94 -12.29
CA ARG A 311 14.46 -15.97 -13.50
C ARG A 311 15.18 -16.65 -14.66
N LYS A 312 16.45 -16.31 -14.91
CA LYS A 312 17.24 -16.92 -15.99
C LYS A 312 17.39 -18.43 -15.79
N PHE A 313 17.62 -18.86 -14.55
CA PHE A 313 17.73 -20.27 -14.20
C PHE A 313 16.48 -21.08 -14.55
N PHE A 314 15.28 -20.50 -14.41
CA PHE A 314 14.00 -21.16 -14.72
C PHE A 314 13.50 -20.98 -16.17
N LYS A 315 14.12 -20.10 -16.98
CA LYS A 315 13.64 -19.71 -18.33
C LYS A 315 13.39 -20.88 -19.29
N HIS A 316 14.15 -21.96 -19.16
CA HIS A 316 14.04 -23.15 -20.02
C HIS A 316 13.53 -24.38 -19.25
N SER A 317 12.75 -24.15 -18.19
CA SER A 317 12.09 -25.20 -17.42
C SER A 317 10.57 -25.02 -17.46
N SER A 318 9.84 -26.04 -17.00
CA SER A 318 8.39 -25.99 -16.83
C SER A 318 7.94 -25.12 -15.64
N VAL A 319 8.88 -24.62 -14.84
CA VAL A 319 8.63 -23.70 -13.74
C VAL A 319 8.33 -22.30 -14.29
N THR A 320 7.20 -21.70 -13.87
CA THR A 320 6.85 -20.34 -14.27
C THR A 320 7.36 -19.34 -13.24
N CYS A 321 8.39 -18.57 -13.58
CA CYS A 321 8.97 -17.54 -12.72
C CYS A 321 8.69 -16.13 -13.26
N VAL A 322 7.95 -15.33 -12.49
CA VAL A 322 7.54 -13.96 -12.85
C VAL A 322 8.20 -12.96 -11.90
N LEU A 323 8.83 -11.93 -12.47
CA LEU A 323 9.31 -10.77 -11.73
C LEU A 323 8.17 -9.77 -11.55
N SER A 324 7.92 -9.40 -10.29
CA SER A 324 6.78 -8.58 -9.89
C SER A 324 7.26 -7.22 -9.37
N PRO A 325 7.23 -6.15 -10.19
CA PRO A 325 7.61 -4.82 -9.75
C PRO A 325 6.60 -4.26 -8.75
N ARG A 326 7.11 -3.66 -7.67
CA ARG A 326 6.29 -2.89 -6.74
C ARG A 326 6.35 -1.41 -7.10
N TYR A 327 5.22 -0.87 -7.54
CA TYR A 327 5.04 0.56 -7.70
C TYR A 327 4.58 1.16 -6.37
N ALA A 328 5.27 2.21 -5.92
CA ALA A 328 4.83 2.95 -4.75
C ALA A 328 3.52 3.69 -5.04
N SER A 329 2.61 3.74 -4.06
CA SER A 329 1.23 4.21 -4.24
C SER A 329 1.09 5.73 -4.43
N SER A 330 2.14 6.53 -4.18
CA SER A 330 2.08 7.99 -4.34
C SER A 330 3.04 8.48 -5.43
N LYS A 331 2.60 9.45 -6.25
CA LYS A 331 3.44 10.13 -7.26
C LYS A 331 4.77 10.66 -6.67
N LEU A 332 4.80 11.04 -5.39
CA LEU A 332 5.99 11.47 -4.66
C LEU A 332 6.97 10.33 -4.34
N SER A 333 6.48 9.10 -4.19
CA SER A 333 7.34 7.93 -3.96
C SER A 333 7.88 7.31 -5.26
N ILE A 334 7.31 7.64 -6.41
CA ILE A 334 7.90 7.37 -7.73
C ILE A 334 9.22 8.15 -7.90
N PHE A 335 9.25 9.42 -7.49
CA PHE A 335 10.48 10.22 -7.51
C PHE A 335 11.54 9.71 -6.52
N LYS A 336 11.14 9.22 -5.33
CA LYS A 336 12.08 8.61 -4.38
C LYS A 336 12.66 7.29 -4.88
N GLN A 337 11.90 6.49 -5.64
CA GLN A 337 12.42 5.27 -6.27
C GLN A 337 13.48 5.52 -7.36
N GLN A 338 13.57 6.74 -7.90
CA GLN A 338 14.56 7.10 -8.93
C GLN A 338 15.84 7.74 -8.36
N VAL A 339 15.88 8.08 -7.07
CA VAL A 339 16.96 8.87 -6.45
C VAL A 339 17.63 8.10 -5.29
N SER A 340 17.42 6.79 -5.17
CA SER A 340 18.15 5.93 -4.23
C SER A 340 19.06 4.97 -4.95
#